data_AF-A0AAV5TXW2-F1
#
_entry.id   AF-A0AAV5TXW2-F1
#
_cell.length_a   1.000
_cell.length_b   1.000
_cell.length_c   1.000
_cell.angle_alpha   90.00
_cell.angle_beta   90.00
_cell.angle_gamma   90.00
#
_symmetry.space_group_name_H-M   'P 1'
#
loop_
_entity.id
_entity.type
_entity.pdbx_description
1 polymer ?
#
loop_
_entity_poly.entity_id
_entity_poly.type
_entity_poly.pdbx_seq_one_letter_code
_entity_poly.pdbx_strand_id
1 'polypeptide(L)'
;METDFAEHSAKVAALVSQSALVIVGFSANILLIHSVVKTSQPPSPLKLGIFIGSLYLPSFVQMISLPFGTLKEGEVKSSLSKFYPNIDYANGQFTGTPAAGNIFADYGTLYPMIMPIPCYVFILIVRFKILRIIRRAGSRMSERTRELHMQLVKALTYHACLPIFIVIADVMITVMLMDLYRHPLLENFFTSLPSCLSPILTFIFIRPYRA
;
A
#
# COMPACT_ATOMS: atom_id res chain seq x y z
N MET A 1 -13.95 17.48 32.69
CA MET A 1 -13.48 18.60 31.84
C MET A 1 -12.00 18.44 31.52
N GLU A 2 -11.12 18.14 32.48
CA GLU A 2 -9.70 17.81 32.20
C GLU A 2 -9.49 16.55 31.34
N THR A 3 -10.30 15.51 31.54
CA THR A 3 -10.21 14.25 30.77
C THR A 3 -10.51 14.43 29.29
N ASP A 4 -11.46 15.32 28.97
CA ASP A 4 -11.91 15.62 27.61
C ASP A 4 -10.87 16.45 26.85
N PHE A 5 -10.20 17.37 27.55
CA PHE A 5 -9.10 18.16 27.01
C PHE A 5 -7.85 17.31 26.74
N ALA A 6 -7.54 16.37 27.64
CA ALA A 6 -6.44 15.41 27.47
C ALA A 6 -6.69 14.48 26.28
N GLU A 7 -7.93 13.99 26.11
CA GLU A 7 -8.31 13.15 24.97
C GLU A 7 -8.23 13.92 23.64
N HIS A 8 -8.73 15.15 23.61
CA HIS A 8 -8.64 16.01 22.43
C HIS A 8 -7.19 16.36 22.07
N SER A 9 -6.36 16.68 23.06
CA SER A 9 -4.93 16.95 22.85
C SER A 9 -4.18 15.73 22.34
N ALA A 10 -4.52 14.52 22.82
CA ALA A 10 -3.93 13.27 22.34
C ALA A 10 -4.32 12.98 20.88
N LYS A 11 -5.58 13.22 20.50
CA LYS A 11 -6.06 13.10 19.11
C LYS A 11 -5.33 14.07 18.18
N VAL A 12 -5.14 15.32 18.60
CA VAL A 12 -4.41 16.33 17.81
C VAL A 12 -2.92 15.98 17.69
N ALA A 13 -2.27 15.56 18.78
CA ALA A 13 -0.87 15.16 18.75
C ALA A 13 -0.65 13.91 17.87
N ALA A 14 -1.55 12.93 17.95
CA ALA A 14 -1.56 11.77 17.05
C ALA A 14 -1.72 12.24 15.60
N LEU A 15 -2.71 13.08 15.28
CA LEU A 15 -2.93 13.59 13.92
C LEU A 15 -1.71 14.36 13.38
N VAL A 16 -1.04 15.16 14.20
CA VAL A 16 0.16 15.91 13.81
C VAL A 16 1.36 14.98 13.58
N SER A 17 1.60 14.04 14.50
CA SER A 17 2.68 13.03 14.36
C SER A 17 2.45 12.15 13.13
N GLN A 18 1.21 11.74 12.91
CA GLN A 18 0.76 10.98 11.74
C GLN A 18 1.01 11.77 10.46
N SER A 19 0.56 13.02 10.38
CA SER A 19 0.75 13.89 9.21
C SER A 19 2.22 14.12 8.89
N ALA A 20 3.08 14.28 9.90
CA ALA A 20 4.51 14.45 9.72
C ALA A 20 5.19 13.21 9.13
N LEU A 21 4.86 12.02 9.65
CA LEU A 21 5.42 10.74 9.16
C LEU A 21 5.04 10.50 7.69
N VAL A 22 3.79 10.84 7.36
CA VAL A 22 3.21 10.80 6.02
C VAL A 22 3.97 11.72 5.05
N ILE A 23 4.16 12.98 5.44
CA ILE A 23 4.85 13.96 4.60
C ILE A 23 6.31 13.53 4.40
N VAL A 24 7.00 13.09 5.45
CA VAL A 24 8.41 12.66 5.35
C VAL A 24 8.55 11.42 4.46
N GLY A 25 7.71 10.39 4.65
CA GLY A 25 7.72 9.20 3.82
C GLY A 25 7.41 9.50 2.36
N PHE A 26 6.40 10.32 2.09
CA PHE A 26 6.03 10.73 0.74
C PHE A 26 7.13 11.56 0.06
N SER A 27 7.72 12.52 0.79
CA SER A 27 8.80 13.37 0.32
C SER A 27 10.06 12.57 -0.01
N ALA A 28 10.45 11.65 0.87
CA ALA A 28 11.62 10.79 0.66
C ALA A 28 11.44 9.89 -0.57
N ASN A 29 10.27 9.28 -0.73
CA ASN A 29 9.96 8.44 -1.89
C ASN A 29 9.93 9.26 -3.19
N ILE A 30 9.32 10.45 -3.20
CA ILE A 30 9.34 11.33 -4.37
C ILE A 30 10.75 11.76 -4.74
N LEU A 31 11.58 12.14 -3.76
CA LEU A 31 12.97 12.55 -4.02
C LEU A 31 13.81 11.40 -4.57
N LEU A 32 13.63 10.19 -4.02
CA LEU A 32 14.25 8.97 -4.51
C LEU A 32 13.82 8.64 -5.95
N ILE A 33 12.52 8.69 -6.23
CA ILE A 33 11.93 8.51 -7.56
C ILE A 33 12.48 9.56 -8.54
N HIS A 34 12.50 10.83 -8.14
CA HIS A 34 13.00 11.93 -8.97
C HIS A 34 14.48 11.76 -9.32
N SER A 35 15.31 11.35 -8.34
CA SER A 35 16.74 11.07 -8.54
C SER A 35 16.98 9.98 -9.60
N VAL A 36 16.18 8.90 -9.55
CA VAL A 36 16.24 7.81 -10.53
C VAL A 36 15.75 8.26 -11.90
N VAL A 37 14.64 9.01 -11.96
CA VAL A 37 14.08 9.52 -13.22
C VAL A 37 15.05 10.49 -13.91
N LYS A 38 15.87 11.24 -13.18
CA LYS A 38 16.85 12.15 -13.79
C LYS A 38 18.07 11.43 -14.38
N THR A 39 18.36 10.22 -13.91
CA THR A 39 19.52 9.45 -14.37
C THR A 39 19.24 8.81 -15.74
N SER A 40 20.07 9.11 -16.73
CA SER A 40 19.90 8.66 -18.14
C SER A 40 20.63 7.34 -18.45
N GLN A 41 21.48 6.87 -17.53
CA GLN A 41 22.22 5.62 -17.66
C GLN A 41 21.55 4.52 -16.84
N PRO A 42 21.55 3.25 -17.30
CA PRO A 42 21.03 2.16 -16.49
C PRO A 42 21.81 2.08 -15.17
N PRO A 43 21.14 2.13 -14.00
CA PRO A 43 21.81 2.02 -12.72
C PRO A 43 22.52 0.66 -12.63
N SER A 44 23.72 0.63 -12.03
CA SER A 44 24.40 -0.64 -11.79
C SER A 44 23.53 -1.54 -10.91
N PRO A 45 23.64 -2.88 -11.04
CA PRO A 45 22.82 -3.82 -10.25
C PRO A 45 22.92 -3.56 -8.74
N LEU A 46 24.10 -3.19 -8.24
CA LEU A 46 24.30 -2.83 -6.83
C LEU A 46 23.55 -1.54 -6.44
N LYS A 47 23.61 -0.49 -7.27
CA LYS A 47 22.89 0.77 -7.01
C LYS A 47 21.37 0.55 -7.03
N LEU A 48 20.90 -0.31 -7.95
CA LEU A 48 19.50 -0.71 -8.01
C LEU A 48 19.08 -1.52 -6.78
N GLY A 49 19.92 -2.46 -6.32
CA GLY A 49 19.67 -3.24 -5.11
C GLY A 49 19.58 -2.39 -3.85
N ILE A 50 20.50 -1.44 -3.67
CA ILE A 50 20.48 -0.49 -2.55
C ILE A 50 19.21 0.37 -2.61
N PHE A 51 18.81 0.83 -3.80
CA PHE A 51 17.60 1.61 -4.00
C PHE A 51 16.32 0.83 -3.66
N ILE A 52 16.20 -0.41 -4.14
CA ILE A 52 15.05 -1.27 -3.83
C ILE A 52 15.01 -1.56 -2.32
N GLY A 53 16.18 -1.85 -1.73
CA GLY A 53 16.31 -2.08 -0.29
C GLY A 53 15.89 -0.87 0.54
N SER A 54 16.30 0.34 0.15
CA SER A 54 15.90 1.57 0.86
C SER A 54 14.41 1.87 0.73
N LEU A 55 13.80 1.56 -0.42
CA LEU A 55 12.36 1.70 -0.63
C LEU A 55 11.54 0.68 0.19
N TYR A 56 12.11 -0.50 0.45
CA TYR A 56 11.47 -1.56 1.25
C TYR A 56 11.62 -1.37 2.76
N LEU A 57 12.66 -0.65 3.20
CA LEU A 57 12.99 -0.46 4.61
C LEU A 57 11.79 0.02 5.47
N PRO A 58 10.96 0.99 5.04
CA PRO A 58 9.84 1.44 5.87
C PRO A 58 8.75 0.36 6.03
N SER A 59 8.51 -0.46 4.99
CA SER A 59 7.60 -1.61 5.08
C SER A 59 8.12 -2.69 6.03
N PHE A 60 9.44 -2.89 6.07
CA PHE A 60 10.06 -3.80 7.03
C PHE A 60 9.94 -3.30 8.48
N VAL A 61 10.14 -2.00 8.69
CA VAL A 61 9.89 -1.36 10.00
C VAL A 61 8.42 -1.50 10.40
N GLN A 62 7.48 -1.35 9.47
CA GLN A 62 6.04 -1.53 9.71
C GLN A 62 5.72 -2.96 10.15
N MET A 63 6.30 -3.96 9.49
CA MET A 63 6.13 -5.37 9.85
C MET A 63 6.60 -5.65 11.28
N ILE A 64 7.72 -5.06 11.71
CA ILE A 64 8.24 -5.20 13.07
C ILE A 64 7.39 -4.41 14.07
N SER A 65 6.89 -3.23 13.70
CA SER A 65 6.18 -2.34 14.62
C SER A 65 4.75 -2.78 14.94
N LEU A 66 4.04 -3.38 13.97
CA LEU A 66 2.62 -3.73 14.08
C LEU A 66 2.26 -4.57 15.33
N PRO A 67 3.02 -5.62 15.70
CA PRO A 67 2.74 -6.39 16.91
C PRO A 67 2.74 -5.56 18.20
N PHE A 68 3.54 -4.48 18.27
CA PHE A 68 3.60 -3.59 19.43
C PHE A 68 2.38 -2.66 19.55
N GLY A 69 1.55 -2.59 18.51
CA GLY A 69 0.28 -1.83 18.49
C GLY A 69 -0.94 -2.65 18.89
N THR A 70 -0.79 -3.93 19.23
CA THR A 70 -1.93 -4.82 19.50
C THR A 70 -2.55 -4.59 20.88
N LEU A 71 -3.88 -4.62 20.94
CA LEU A 71 -4.64 -4.55 22.19
C LEU A 71 -4.67 -5.91 22.88
N LYS A 72 -4.87 -5.88 24.20
CA LYS A 72 -5.14 -7.09 24.98
C LYS A 72 -6.48 -7.69 24.55
N GLU A 73 -6.56 -9.01 24.50
CA GLU A 73 -7.73 -9.75 24.00
C GLU A 73 -9.05 -9.31 24.68
N GLY A 74 -9.03 -9.03 25.99
CA GLY A 74 -10.21 -8.56 26.71
C GLY A 74 -10.74 -7.19 26.23
N GLU A 75 -9.85 -6.26 25.88
CA GLU A 75 -10.22 -4.94 25.37
C GLU A 75 -10.75 -5.02 23.94
N VAL A 76 -10.17 -5.92 23.13
CA VAL A 76 -10.66 -6.22 21.77
C VAL A 76 -12.07 -6.80 21.83
N LYS A 77 -12.31 -7.80 22.68
CA LYS A 77 -13.64 -8.43 22.85
C LYS A 77 -14.68 -7.43 23.33
N SER A 78 -14.33 -6.57 24.30
CA SER A 78 -15.23 -5.52 24.79
C SER A 78 -15.57 -4.48 23.72
N SER A 79 -14.62 -4.15 22.85
CA SER A 79 -14.85 -3.22 21.74
C SER A 79 -15.68 -3.87 20.63
N LEU A 80 -15.40 -5.15 20.31
CA LEU A 80 -16.06 -5.87 19.22
C LEU A 80 -17.50 -6.27 19.55
N SER A 81 -17.80 -6.61 20.81
CA SER A 81 -19.14 -7.01 21.25
C SER A 81 -20.19 -5.91 21.11
N LYS A 82 -19.76 -4.64 21.11
CA LYS A 82 -20.63 -3.49 20.82
C LYS A 82 -21.17 -3.50 19.39
N PHE A 83 -20.40 -4.03 18.44
CA PHE A 83 -20.71 -3.98 17.02
C PHE A 83 -21.18 -5.33 16.44
N TYR A 84 -20.74 -6.44 17.03
CA TYR A 84 -21.05 -7.79 16.53
C TYR A 84 -21.57 -8.71 17.65
N PRO A 85 -22.76 -8.44 18.21
CA PRO A 85 -23.28 -9.15 19.38
C PRO A 85 -23.50 -10.66 19.18
N ASN A 86 -23.57 -11.13 17.93
CA ASN A 86 -23.89 -12.51 17.58
C ASN A 86 -22.65 -13.42 17.45
N ILE A 87 -21.44 -12.92 17.73
CA ILE A 87 -20.19 -13.70 17.63
C ILE A 87 -19.93 -14.44 18.95
N ASP A 88 -19.50 -15.71 18.88
CA ASP A 88 -19.01 -16.44 20.05
C ASP A 88 -17.60 -15.95 20.45
N TYR A 89 -17.55 -15.15 21.51
CA TYR A 89 -16.32 -14.59 22.05
C TYR A 89 -15.57 -15.54 23.00
N ALA A 90 -16.18 -16.67 23.39
CA ALA A 90 -15.61 -17.57 24.39
C ALA A 90 -14.45 -18.41 23.82
N ASN A 91 -14.55 -18.84 22.56
CA ASN A 91 -13.64 -19.80 21.95
C ASN A 91 -12.73 -19.22 20.84
N GLY A 92 -12.88 -17.93 20.50
CA GLY A 92 -12.12 -17.27 19.45
C GLY A 92 -10.91 -16.48 19.95
N GLN A 93 -9.78 -16.58 19.25
CA GLN A 93 -8.67 -15.63 19.40
C GLN A 93 -8.96 -14.37 18.59
N PHE A 94 -9.09 -13.24 19.27
CA PHE A 94 -9.31 -11.94 18.63
C PHE A 94 -8.07 -11.07 18.80
N THR A 95 -7.61 -10.52 17.69
CA THR A 95 -6.52 -9.55 17.61
C THR A 95 -7.08 -8.26 17.04
N GLY A 96 -6.64 -7.14 17.58
CA GLY A 96 -7.08 -5.83 17.15
C GLY A 96 -6.08 -4.76 17.57
N THR A 97 -6.09 -3.66 16.85
CA THR A 97 -5.33 -2.46 17.17
C THR A 97 -6.31 -1.34 17.56
N PRO A 98 -5.90 -0.38 18.41
CA PRO A 98 -6.74 0.77 18.71
C PRO A 98 -6.96 1.63 17.45
N ALA A 99 -8.12 2.26 17.36
CA ALA A 99 -8.49 3.09 16.22
C ALA A 99 -7.67 4.40 16.11
N ALA A 100 -7.15 4.91 17.22
CA ALA A 100 -6.30 6.09 17.26
C ALA A 100 -5.43 6.12 18.53
N GLY A 101 -4.30 6.81 18.47
CA GLY A 101 -3.49 7.18 19.65
C GLY A 101 -2.37 6.20 19.98
N ASN A 102 -2.25 5.09 19.26
CA ASN A 102 -1.08 4.22 19.33
C ASN A 102 -0.24 4.43 18.07
N ILE A 103 0.97 4.98 18.24
CA ILE A 103 1.86 5.30 17.13
C ILE A 103 2.19 4.10 16.22
N PHE A 104 2.23 2.89 16.77
CA PHE A 104 2.52 1.67 16.00
C PHE A 104 1.31 1.20 15.18
N ALA A 105 0.11 1.29 15.76
CA ALA A 105 -1.14 1.00 15.06
C ALA A 105 -1.39 2.04 13.96
N ASP A 106 -1.23 3.32 14.29
CA ASP A 106 -1.43 4.43 13.38
C ASP A 106 -0.44 4.38 12.21
N TYR A 107 0.83 4.08 12.47
CA TYR A 107 1.81 3.83 11.42
C TYR A 107 1.41 2.65 10.53
N GLY A 108 0.94 1.57 11.17
CA GLY A 108 0.44 0.36 10.51
C GLY A 108 -0.72 0.61 9.54
N THR A 109 -1.64 1.51 9.88
CA THR A 109 -2.82 1.84 9.07
C THR A 109 -2.52 2.91 8.02
N LEU A 110 -1.75 3.95 8.33
CA LEU A 110 -1.56 5.09 7.42
C LEU A 110 -0.49 4.87 6.36
N TYR A 111 0.59 4.18 6.71
CA TYR A 111 1.64 3.87 5.75
C TYR A 111 1.11 3.18 4.47
N PRO A 112 0.30 2.10 4.55
CA PRO A 112 -0.24 1.44 3.36
C PRO A 112 -1.24 2.31 2.59
N MET A 113 -1.86 3.31 3.20
CA MET A 113 -2.74 4.26 2.48
C MET A 113 -1.97 5.17 1.53
N ILE A 114 -0.80 5.61 1.98
CA ILE A 114 -0.10 6.72 1.32
C ILE A 114 1.02 6.23 0.42
N MET A 115 1.73 5.17 0.79
CA MET A 115 2.84 4.63 -0.02
C MET A 115 2.44 4.19 -1.45
N PRO A 116 1.24 3.65 -1.70
CA PRO A 116 0.82 3.29 -3.06
C PRO A 116 0.77 4.47 -4.02
N ILE A 117 0.46 5.69 -3.55
CA ILE A 117 0.31 6.89 -4.37
C ILE A 117 1.63 7.28 -5.10
N PRO A 118 2.77 7.52 -4.41
CA PRO A 118 4.02 7.85 -5.08
C PRO A 118 4.55 6.67 -5.91
N CYS A 119 4.32 5.42 -5.47
CA CYS A 119 4.64 4.23 -6.26
C CYS A 119 3.90 4.21 -7.59
N TYR A 120 2.61 4.55 -7.60
CA TYR A 120 1.80 4.61 -8.82
C TYR A 120 2.31 5.67 -9.80
N VAL A 121 2.60 6.87 -9.30
CA VAL A 121 3.17 7.96 -10.09
C VAL A 121 4.50 7.53 -10.72
N PHE A 122 5.37 6.86 -9.96
CA PHE A 122 6.63 6.32 -10.47
C PHE A 122 6.42 5.32 -11.60
N ILE A 123 5.53 4.35 -11.41
CA ILE A 123 5.26 3.32 -12.41
C ILE A 123 4.74 3.95 -13.71
N LEU A 124 3.85 4.95 -13.63
CA LEU A 124 3.36 5.67 -14.81
C LEU A 124 4.48 6.43 -15.55
N ILE A 125 5.38 7.10 -14.82
CA ILE A 125 6.54 7.80 -15.42
C ILE A 125 7.47 6.80 -16.11
N VAL A 126 7.81 5.69 -15.44
CA VAL A 126 8.66 4.64 -16.00
C VAL A 126 8.02 4.02 -17.24
N ARG A 127 6.71 3.74 -17.21
CA ARG A 127 5.95 3.27 -18.38
C ARG A 127 6.08 4.22 -19.55
N PHE A 128 5.86 5.52 -19.32
CA PHE A 128 5.97 6.53 -20.37
C PHE A 128 7.37 6.55 -21.00
N LYS A 129 8.41 6.46 -20.16
CA LYS A 129 9.80 6.37 -20.62
C LYS A 129 10.08 5.12 -21.43
N ILE A 130 9.66 3.94 -20.96
CA ILE A 130 9.86 2.68 -21.67
C ILE A 130 9.18 2.72 -23.04
N LEU A 131 7.91 3.16 -23.11
CA LEU A 131 7.20 3.31 -24.38
C LEU A 131 7.90 4.29 -25.34
N ARG A 132 8.46 5.38 -24.82
CA ARG A 132 9.23 6.34 -25.62
C ARG A 132 10.52 5.73 -26.16
N ILE A 133 11.22 4.92 -25.36
CA ILE A 133 12.43 4.20 -25.78
C ILE A 133 12.09 3.17 -26.86
N ILE A 134 11.06 2.35 -26.66
CA ILE A 134 10.60 1.36 -27.65
C ILE A 134 10.25 2.03 -28.97
N ARG A 135 9.52 3.16 -28.94
CA ARG A 135 9.16 3.93 -30.15
C ARG A 135 10.40 4.49 -30.87
N ARG A 136 11.41 4.96 -30.13
CA ARG A 136 12.66 5.49 -30.70
C ARG A 136 13.61 4.40 -31.19
N ALA A 137 13.56 3.21 -30.60
CA ALA A 137 14.39 2.08 -30.97
C ALA A 137 14.00 1.43 -32.31
N GLY A 138 12.89 1.88 -32.93
CA GLY A 138 12.39 1.56 -34.28
C GLY A 138 13.09 0.42 -35.02
N SER A 139 14.19 0.74 -35.73
CA SER A 139 14.96 -0.17 -36.59
C SER A 139 16.09 -0.94 -35.90
N ARG A 140 16.42 -0.63 -34.64
CA ARG A 140 17.52 -1.23 -33.87
C ARG A 140 17.09 -2.45 -33.05
N MET A 141 15.79 -2.75 -33.00
CA MET A 141 15.23 -3.85 -32.20
C MET A 141 14.44 -4.80 -33.10
N SER A 142 14.67 -6.10 -32.95
CA SER A 142 13.89 -7.11 -33.68
C SER A 142 12.40 -7.03 -33.32
N GLU A 143 11.52 -7.40 -34.26
CA GLU A 143 10.07 -7.41 -34.02
C GLU A 143 9.70 -8.30 -32.82
N ARG A 144 10.39 -9.44 -32.64
CA ARG A 144 10.19 -10.34 -31.51
C ARG A 144 10.52 -9.67 -30.17
N THR A 145 11.66 -8.99 -30.08
CA THR A 145 12.07 -8.28 -28.85
C THR A 145 11.15 -7.11 -28.53
N ARG A 146 10.69 -6.40 -29.57
CA ARG A 146 9.73 -5.30 -29.44
C ARG A 146 8.40 -5.78 -28.89
N GLU A 147 7.87 -6.87 -29.44
CA GLU A 147 6.61 -7.48 -28.99
C GLU A 147 6.70 -7.94 -27.53
N LEU A 148 7.79 -8.61 -27.15
CA LEU A 148 8.02 -9.03 -25.76
C LEU A 148 8.06 -7.85 -24.79
N HIS A 149 8.79 -6.77 -25.12
CA HIS A 149 8.81 -5.58 -24.28
C HIS A 149 7.43 -4.90 -24.20
N MET A 150 6.66 -4.88 -25.29
CA MET A 150 5.31 -4.32 -25.29
C MET A 150 4.36 -5.13 -24.39
N GLN A 151 4.44 -6.46 -24.45
CA GLN A 151 3.66 -7.36 -23.59
C GLN A 151 4.04 -7.18 -22.12
N LEU A 152 5.33 -7.10 -21.80
CA LEU A 152 5.81 -6.87 -20.43
C LEU A 152 5.32 -5.53 -19.89
N VAL A 153 5.44 -4.45 -20.66
CA VAL A 153 4.96 -3.12 -20.25
C VAL A 153 3.44 -3.12 -20.08
N LYS A 154 2.70 -3.83 -20.94
CA LYS A 154 1.25 -3.98 -20.82
C LYS A 154 0.89 -4.69 -19.52
N ALA A 155 1.48 -5.85 -19.24
CA ALA A 155 1.26 -6.58 -17.98
C ALA A 155 1.60 -5.74 -16.74
N LEU A 156 2.77 -5.09 -16.73
CA LEU A 156 3.18 -4.17 -15.65
C LEU A 156 2.20 -3.02 -15.45
N THR A 157 1.59 -2.50 -16.52
CA THR A 157 0.57 -1.45 -16.41
C THR A 157 -0.67 -1.95 -15.67
N TYR A 158 -1.15 -3.15 -16.00
CA TYR A 158 -2.33 -3.72 -15.32
C TYR A 158 -2.02 -4.05 -13.86
N HIS A 159 -0.86 -4.63 -13.56
CA HIS A 159 -0.42 -4.84 -12.18
C HIS A 159 -0.29 -3.52 -11.41
N ALA A 160 0.15 -2.44 -12.07
CA ALA A 160 0.23 -1.11 -11.48
C ALA A 160 -1.15 -0.48 -11.21
N CYS A 161 -2.23 -0.98 -11.83
CA CYS A 161 -3.59 -0.55 -11.52
C CYS A 161 -4.19 -1.30 -10.33
N LEU A 162 -3.69 -2.49 -9.97
CA LEU A 162 -4.22 -3.27 -8.83
C LEU A 162 -4.17 -2.55 -7.48
N PRO A 163 -3.14 -1.74 -7.16
CA PRO A 163 -3.12 -0.93 -5.95
C PRO A 163 -4.31 0.03 -5.80
N ILE A 164 -5.06 0.34 -6.87
CA ILE A 164 -6.28 1.16 -6.75
C ILE A 164 -7.32 0.50 -5.84
N PHE A 165 -7.42 -0.83 -5.86
CA PHE A 165 -8.33 -1.57 -5.00
C PHE A 165 -7.90 -1.51 -3.53
N ILE A 166 -6.59 -1.44 -3.27
CA ILE A 166 -6.04 -1.25 -1.91
C ILE A 166 -6.40 0.15 -1.41
N VAL A 167 -6.24 1.18 -2.22
CA VAL A 167 -6.65 2.56 -1.85
C VAL A 167 -8.16 2.62 -1.57
N ILE A 168 -8.98 1.94 -2.38
CA ILE A 168 -10.44 1.87 -2.13
C ILE A 168 -10.73 1.14 -0.81
N ALA A 169 -10.08 -0.01 -0.57
CA ALA A 169 -10.24 -0.76 0.67
C ALA A 169 -9.89 0.08 1.89
N ASP A 170 -8.77 0.80 1.81
CA ASP A 170 -8.28 1.67 2.86
C ASP A 170 -9.25 2.82 3.15
N VAL A 171 -9.79 3.49 2.12
CA VAL A 171 -10.82 4.52 2.30
C VAL A 171 -12.05 3.94 3.00
N MET A 172 -12.48 2.73 2.64
CA MET A 172 -13.62 2.07 3.30
C MET A 172 -13.31 1.73 4.76
N ILE A 173 -12.09 1.29 5.07
CA ILE A 173 -11.63 1.05 6.45
C ILE A 173 -11.60 2.37 7.23
N THR A 174 -11.14 3.48 6.65
CA THR A 174 -11.18 4.80 7.31
C THR A 174 -12.60 5.25 7.61
N VAL A 175 -13.53 5.10 6.66
CA VAL A 175 -14.96 5.41 6.86
C VAL A 175 -15.54 4.59 8.01
N MET A 176 -15.11 3.33 8.14
CA MET A 176 -15.49 2.45 9.24
C MET A 176 -14.89 2.87 10.57
N LEU A 177 -13.61 3.29 10.59
CA LEU A 177 -12.94 3.82 11.77
C LEU A 177 -13.57 5.14 12.26
N MET A 178 -14.18 5.91 11.36
CA MET A 178 -14.95 7.12 11.69
C MET A 178 -16.40 6.83 12.13
N ASP A 179 -16.79 5.55 12.23
CA ASP A 179 -18.14 5.09 12.60
C ASP A 179 -19.27 5.63 11.71
N LEU A 180 -18.95 6.01 10.45
CA LEU A 180 -19.92 6.57 9.52
C LEU A 180 -20.81 5.50 8.88
N TYR A 181 -20.20 4.37 8.52
CA TYR A 181 -20.88 3.24 7.89
C TYR A 181 -20.07 1.95 8.07
N ARG A 182 -20.72 0.86 8.49
CA ARG A 182 -20.07 -0.42 8.79
C ARG A 182 -20.81 -1.58 8.17
N HIS A 183 -20.12 -2.36 7.33
CA HIS A 183 -20.67 -3.57 6.73
C HIS A 183 -19.56 -4.63 6.59
N PRO A 184 -19.78 -5.91 6.95
CA PRO A 184 -18.75 -6.96 6.92
C PRO A 184 -18.10 -7.16 5.54
N LEU A 185 -18.87 -6.94 4.46
CA LEU A 185 -18.33 -7.02 3.10
C LEU A 185 -17.28 -5.93 2.81
N LEU A 186 -17.38 -4.76 3.45
CA LEU A 186 -16.42 -3.67 3.24
C LEU A 186 -15.06 -3.97 3.85
N GLU A 187 -14.99 -4.80 4.91
CA GLU A 187 -13.73 -5.15 5.59
C GLU A 187 -12.83 -6.05 4.71
N ASN A 188 -13.44 -7.00 3.98
CA ASN A 188 -12.68 -8.07 3.31
C ASN A 188 -12.78 -8.11 1.78
N PHE A 189 -13.79 -7.49 1.17
CA PHE A 189 -14.00 -7.63 -0.27
C PHE A 189 -12.90 -6.90 -1.07
N PHE A 190 -12.67 -5.63 -0.79
CA PHE A 190 -11.73 -4.82 -1.58
C PHE A 190 -10.26 -5.16 -1.31
N THR A 191 -9.93 -5.66 -0.11
CA THR A 191 -8.57 -6.10 0.26
C THR A 191 -8.15 -7.40 -0.45
N SER A 192 -9.10 -8.28 -0.76
CA SER A 192 -8.83 -9.59 -1.38
C SER A 192 -8.82 -9.56 -2.91
N LEU A 193 -9.47 -8.58 -3.54
CA LEU A 193 -9.55 -8.44 -5.00
C LEU A 193 -8.17 -8.43 -5.71
N PRO A 194 -7.13 -7.71 -5.24
CA PRO A 194 -5.81 -7.74 -5.87
C PRO A 194 -5.17 -9.13 -5.91
N SER A 195 -5.34 -9.92 -4.84
CA SER A 195 -4.81 -11.28 -4.72
C SER A 195 -5.46 -12.22 -5.73
N CYS A 196 -6.75 -12.02 -6.03
CA CYS A 196 -7.46 -12.79 -7.05
C CYS A 196 -7.15 -12.33 -8.47
N LEU A 197 -7.07 -11.01 -8.70
CA LEU A 197 -6.90 -10.43 -10.04
C LEU A 197 -5.46 -10.54 -10.54
N SER A 198 -4.46 -10.47 -9.66
CA SER A 198 -3.04 -10.55 -10.05
C SER A 198 -2.72 -11.79 -10.90
N PRO A 199 -3.00 -13.03 -10.46
CA PRO A 199 -2.73 -14.22 -11.27
C PRO A 199 -3.56 -14.24 -12.57
N ILE A 200 -4.82 -13.80 -12.54
CA ILE A 200 -5.70 -13.76 -13.73
C ILE A 200 -5.11 -12.83 -14.80
N LEU A 201 -4.65 -11.65 -14.41
CA LEU A 201 -4.03 -10.69 -15.33
C LEU A 201 -2.73 -11.26 -15.92
N THR A 202 -1.91 -11.95 -15.11
CA THR A 202 -0.71 -12.63 -15.58
C THR A 202 -1.04 -13.67 -16.65
N PHE A 203 -2.04 -14.53 -16.42
CA PHE A 203 -2.49 -15.54 -17.40
C PHE A 203 -3.03 -14.92 -18.70
N ILE A 204 -3.76 -13.80 -18.64
CA ILE A 204 -4.33 -13.16 -19.83
C ILE A 204 -3.25 -12.46 -20.68
N PHE A 205 -2.26 -11.82 -20.06
CA PHE A 205 -1.32 -10.94 -20.77
C PHE A 205 0.00 -11.60 -21.15
N ILE A 206 0.43 -12.67 -20.48
CA ILE A 206 1.72 -13.32 -20.77
C ILE A 206 1.47 -14.56 -21.63
N ARG A 207 1.78 -14.43 -22.93
CA ARG A 207 1.58 -15.45 -23.97
C ARG A 207 2.08 -16.86 -23.64
N PRO A 208 3.24 -17.12 -23.01
CA PRO A 208 3.66 -18.49 -22.70
C PRO A 208 2.73 -19.23 -21.71
N TYR A 209 1.85 -18.52 -20.99
CA TYR A 209 0.84 -19.15 -20.13
C TYR A 209 -0.52 -19.35 -20.82
N ARG A 210 -0.66 -18.93 -22.09
CA ARG A 210 -1.89 -19.09 -22.90
C ARG A 210 -1.77 -20.20 -23.95
N ALA A 211 -0.70 -21.00 -23.89
CA ALA A 211 -0.43 -22.09 -24.80
C ALA A 211 -1.27 -23.32 -24.43
#